data_AF-A0A3B8WAF9-F1
#
_entry.id   AF-A0A3B8WAF9-F1
#
_cell.length_a   1.000
_cell.length_b   1.000
_cell.length_c   1.000
_cell.angle_alpha   90.00
_cell.angle_beta   90.00
_cell.angle_gamma   90.00
#
_symmetry.space_group_name_H-M   'P 1'
#
loop_
_entity.id
_entity.type
_entity.pdbx_description
1 polymer ?
#
loop_
_entity_poly.entity_id
_entity_poly.type
_entity_poly.pdbx_seq_one_letter_code
_entity_poly.pdbx_strand_id
1 'polypeptide(L)' 'WMFPMAIACGNTFILKPSEQDPLTPTRLAELFEQAGAPKGVLQVVHGAKEQVDTL' A
#
# COMPACT_ATOMS: atom_id res chain seq x y z
N TRP A 1 -6.53 6.29 -3.07
CA TRP A 1 -7.33 7.20 -2.25
C TRP A 1 -7.30 6.86 -0.76
N MET A 2 -7.20 5.57 -0.40
CA MET A 2 -7.37 5.13 1.00
C MET A 2 -6.15 5.41 1.90
N PHE A 3 -4.96 4.94 1.50
CA PHE A 3 -3.79 4.94 2.39
C PHE A 3 -3.36 6.32 2.92
N PRO A 4 -3.41 7.43 2.15
CA PRO A 4 -2.89 8.71 2.66
C PRO A 4 -3.69 9.22 3.86
N MET A 5 -5.02 9.13 3.81
CA MET A 5 -5.89 9.55 4.92
C MET A 5 -5.79 8.59 6.10
N ALA A 6 -5.76 7.28 5.86
CA ALA A 6 -5.61 6.30 6.94
C ALA A 6 -4.32 6.53 7.74
N ILE A 7 -3.21 6.79 7.05
CA ILE A 7 -1.91 7.06 7.67
C ILE A 7 -1.88 8.43 8.35
N ALA A 8 -2.47 9.47 7.73
CA ALA A 8 -2.58 10.78 8.37
C ALA A 8 -3.35 10.74 9.71
N CYS A 9 -4.31 9.82 9.83
CA CYS A 9 -5.03 9.55 11.08
C CYS A 9 -4.28 8.62 12.06
N GLY A 10 -3.02 8.25 11.77
CA GLY A 10 -2.17 7.46 12.67
C GLY A 10 -2.24 5.94 12.49
N ASN A 11 -2.87 5.43 11.42
CA ASN A 11 -2.90 3.99 11.13
C ASN A 11 -1.71 3.56 10.27
N THR A 12 -1.35 2.28 10.35
CA THR A 12 -0.57 1.61 9.30
C THR A 12 -1.51 1.06 8.22
N PHE A 13 -0.99 0.80 7.03
CA PHE A 13 -1.82 0.37 5.90
C PHE A 13 -1.16 -0.73 5.06
N ILE A 14 -1.90 -1.80 4.77
CA ILE A 14 -1.52 -2.83 3.81
C ILE A 14 -2.34 -2.62 2.54
N LEU A 15 -1.68 -2.36 1.43
CA LEU A 15 -2.29 -2.16 0.12
C LEU A 15 -2.12 -3.41 -0.74
N LYS A 16 -3.24 -4.06 -1.11
CA LYS A 16 -3.25 -5.03 -2.20
C LYS A 16 -3.77 -4.39 -3.49
N PRO A 17 -2.90 -3.96 -4.41
CA PRO A 17 -3.35 -3.39 -5.67
C PRO A 17 -3.86 -4.48 -6.62
N SER A 18 -4.62 -4.06 -7.64
CA SER A 18 -5.02 -4.92 -8.74
C SER A 18 -3.80 -5.58 -9.40
N GLU A 19 -3.94 -6.86 -9.70
CA GLU A 19 -2.94 -7.67 -10.40
C GLU A 19 -2.83 -7.35 -11.89
N GLN A 20 -3.84 -6.67 -12.46
CA GLN A 20 -3.87 -6.33 -13.88
C GLN A 20 -3.02 -5.07 -14.18
N ASP A 21 -2.90 -4.17 -13.21
CA ASP A 21 -2.25 -2.86 -13.32
C ASP A 21 -1.52 -2.44 -12.03
N PRO A 22 -0.56 -3.26 -11.53
CA PRO A 22 0.05 -3.05 -10.22
C PRO A 22 1.05 -1.88 -10.16
N LEU A 23 1.52 -1.38 -11.31
CA LEU A 23 2.70 -0.51 -11.37
C LEU A 23 2.48 0.85 -10.71
N THR A 24 1.35 1.50 -10.97
CA THR A 24 1.05 2.82 -10.40
C THR A 24 0.97 2.81 -8.87
N PRO A 25 0.20 1.91 -8.22
CA PRO A 25 0.15 1.85 -6.76
C PRO A 25 1.49 1.45 -6.13
N THR A 26 2.28 0.56 -6.76
CA THR A 26 3.63 0.24 -6.29
C THR A 26 4.54 1.47 -6.34
N ARG A 27 4.50 2.22 -7.45
CA ARG A 27 5.29 3.45 -7.58
C ARG A 27 4.90 4.51 -6.56
N LEU A 28 3.62 4.62 -6.22
CA LEU A 28 3.17 5.52 -5.16
C LEU A 28 3.73 5.15 -3.78
N ALA A 29 3.82 3.85 -3.47
CA ALA A 29 4.41 3.40 -2.21
C ALA A 29 5.91 3.68 -2.13
N GLU A 30 6.65 3.48 -3.23
CA GLU A 30 8.07 3.85 -3.32
C GLU A 30 8.29 5.36 -3.13
N LEU A 31 7.45 6.18 -3.77
CA LEU A 31 7.51 7.64 -3.63
C LEU A 31 7.17 8.08 -2.20
N PHE A 32 6.27 7.37 -1.53
CA PHE A 32 5.93 7.63 -0.13
C PHE A 32 7.12 7.35 0.80
N GLU A 33 7.85 6.24 0.59
CA GLU A 33 9.08 5.95 1.31
C GLU A 33 10.17 7.00 1.00
N GLN A 34 10.34 7.39 -0.26
CA GLN A 34 11.27 8.45 -0.67
C GLN A 34 10.94 9.82 -0.06
N ALA A 35 9.66 10.10 0.20
CA ALA A 35 9.21 11.31 0.88
C ALA A 35 9.52 11.32 2.39
N GLY A 36 10.13 10.25 2.92
CA GLY A 36 10.52 10.14 4.33
C GLY A 36 9.51 9.40 5.21
N ALA A 37 8.54 8.71 4.61
CA ALA A 37 7.64 7.87 5.39
C ALA A 37 8.43 6.77 6.14
N PRO A 38 8.12 6.49 7.41
CA PRO A 38 8.78 5.41 8.12
C PRO A 38 8.52 4.05 7.47
N LYS A 39 9.55 3.20 7.43
CA LYS A 39 9.42 1.82 6.94
C LYS A 39 8.33 1.08 7.71
N GLY A 40 7.50 0.33 6.99
CA GLY A 40 6.42 -0.45 7.60
C GLY A 40 5.17 0.33 7.98
N VAL A 41 5.06 1.62 7.63
CA VAL A 41 3.78 2.36 7.76
C VAL A 41 2.84 2.06 6.59
N LEU A 42 3.40 1.93 5.38
CA LEU A 42 2.71 1.42 4.19
C LEU A 42 3.40 0.14 3.72
N GLN A 43 2.63 -0.92 3.49
CA GLN A 43 3.10 -2.16 2.85
C GLN A 43 2.30 -2.39 1.59
N VAL A 44 2.93 -2.99 0.58
CA VAL A 44 2.26 -3.44 -0.64
C VAL A 44 2.36 -4.96 -0.70
N VAL A 45 1.21 -5.63 -0.83
CA VAL A 45 1.14 -7.09 -1.02
C VAL A 45 0.46 -7.37 -2.35
N HIS A 46 1.21 -7.94 -3.29
CA HIS A 46 0.65 -8.38 -4.58
C HIS A 46 -0.02 -9.74 -4.44
N GLY A 47 -1.08 -9.96 -5.22
CA GLY A 47 -1.82 -11.20 -5.18
C GLY A 47 -3.21 -11.06 -5.79
N ALA A 48 -3.95 -12.16 -5.82
CA ALA A 48 -5.33 -12.20 -6.28
C ALA A 48 -6.26 -12.36 -5.05
N LYS A 49 -7.37 -13.08 -5.23
CA LYS A 49 -8.36 -13.32 -4.18
C LYS A 49 -7.76 -13.94 -2.91
N GLU A 50 -6.86 -14.91 -3.03
CA GLU A 50 -6.29 -15.62 -1.87
C GLU A 50 -5.59 -14.68 -0.87
N GLN A 51 -4.88 -13.67 -1.38
CA GLN A 51 -4.25 -12.65 -0.55
C GLN A 51 -5.28 -11.71 0.08
N VAL A 52 -6.41 -11.44 -0.58
CA VAL A 52 -7.51 -10.69 0.04
C VAL A 52 -8.15 -11.50 1.17
N ASP A 53 -8.36 -12.80 0.98
CA ASP A 53 -9.00 -13.66 1.97
C ASP A 53 -8.12 -13.91 3.21
N THR A 54 -6.80 -13.70 3.10
CA THR A 54 -5.81 -13.96 4.16
C THR A 54 -5.43 -12.70 4.97
N LEU A 55 -5.62 -11.50 4.41
CA LEU A 55 -5.24 -10.21 5.00
C LEU A 55 -6.43 -9.50 5.66
#